data_AF-A0A7Y2GZM8-F1
#
_entry.id   AF-A0A7Y2GZM8-F1
#
_cell.length_a   1.000
_cell.length_b   1.000
_cell.length_c   1.000
_cell.angle_alpha   90.00
_cell.angle_beta   90.00
_cell.angle_gamma   90.00
#
_symmetry.space_group_name_H-M   'P 1'
#
loop_
_entity.id
_entity.type
_entity.pdbx_description
1 polymer ?
#
loop_
_entity_poly.entity_id
_entity_poly.type
_entity_poly.pdbx_seq_one_letter_code
_entity_poly.pdbx_strand_id
1 'polypeptide(L)' 'MSLRTFHIVFVGTCVVLAVFMAGWALTSGTGAIRFVWAGLAAAAAVLLVIYGRAFLNKIMPGAQNGI' A
#
# COMPACT_ATOMS: atom_id res chain seq x y z
N MET A 1 20.10 -9.64 -3.70
CA MET A 1 18.69 -10.06 -3.48
C MET A 1 17.97 -10.09 -4.81
N SER A 2 16.95 -10.95 -4.98
CA SER A 2 16.15 -10.90 -6.21
C SER A 2 15.38 -9.57 -6.27
N LEU A 3 15.23 -9.01 -7.47
CA LEU A 3 14.46 -7.77 -7.73
C LEU A 3 13.04 -7.86 -7.14
N ARG A 4 12.49 -9.08 -7.09
CA ARG A 4 11.16 -9.41 -6.54
C ARG A 4 11.09 -9.23 -5.02
N THR A 5 12.06 -9.77 -4.29
CA THR A 5 12.09 -9.65 -2.81
C THR A 5 12.18 -8.20 -2.39
N PHE A 6 13.03 -7.41 -3.07
CA PHE A 6 13.14 -5.98 -2.84
C PHE A 6 11.80 -5.25 -3.06
N HIS A 7 11.13 -5.52 -4.19
CA HIS A 7 9.84 -4.88 -4.49
C HIS A 7 8.73 -5.23 -3.49
N ILE A 8 8.62 -6.49 -3.08
CA ILE A 8 7.61 -6.92 -2.10
C ILE A 8 7.83 -6.20 -0.77
N VAL A 9 9.08 -6.15 -0.30
CA VAL A 9 9.43 -5.47 0.95
C VAL A 9 9.20 -3.96 0.85
N PHE A 10 9.55 -3.36 -0.29
CA PHE A 10 9.32 -1.94 -0.55
C PHE A 10 7.83 -1.59 -0.53
N VAL A 11 7.01 -2.29 -1.32
CA VAL A 11 5.56 -2.06 -1.38
C VAL A 11 4.92 -2.32 -0.01
N GLY A 12 5.33 -3.40 0.68
CA GLY A 12 4.85 -3.70 2.04
C GLY A 12 5.16 -2.56 3.02
N THR A 13 6.39 -2.02 2.99
CA THR A 13 6.78 -0.88 3.82
C THR A 13 5.95 0.36 3.51
N CYS A 14 5.74 0.67 2.23
CA CYS A 14 4.91 1.81 1.81
C CYS A 14 3.46 1.68 2.28
N VAL A 15 2.86 0.48 2.23
CA VAL A 15 1.49 0.23 2.71
C VAL A 15 1.41 0.47 4.22
N VAL A 16 2.36 -0.07 5.00
CA VAL A 16 2.40 0.13 6.46
C VAL A 16 2.55 1.62 6.79
N LEU A 17 3.43 2.33 6.08
CA LEU A 17 3.63 3.77 6.28
C LEU A 17 2.36 4.58 5.95
N ALA A 18 1.65 4.22 4.87
CA ALA A 18 0.41 4.87 4.47
C ALA A 18 -0.72 4.65 5.51
N VAL A 19 -0.85 3.44 6.06
CA VAL A 19 -1.81 3.15 7.13
C VAL A 19 -1.45 3.92 8.41
N PHE A 20 -0.16 3.98 8.76
CA PHE A 20 0.32 4.77 9.89
C PHE A 20 0.00 6.26 9.71
N MET A 21 0.25 6.82 8.53
CA MET A 21 -0.12 8.20 8.19
C MET A 21 -1.62 8.45 8.29
N ALA A 22 -2.45 7.49 7.87
CA ALA A 22 -3.90 7.60 8.01
C ALA A 22 -4.33 7.68 9.48
N GLY A 23 -3.78 6.81 10.34
CA GLY A 23 -4.04 6.84 11.78
C GLY A 23 -3.48 8.09 12.47
N TRP A 24 -2.30 8.55 12.04
CA TRP A 24 -1.68 9.78 12.54
C TRP A 24 -2.49 11.03 12.16
N ALA A 25 -3.01 11.09 10.93
CA ALA A 25 -3.88 12.18 10.49
C ALA A 25 -5.16 12.28 11.33
N LEU A 26 -5.75 11.14 11.73
CA LEU A 26 -6.94 11.12 12.59
C LEU A 26 -6.67 11.62 14.01
N THR A 27 -5.47 11.37 14.54
CA THR A 27 -5.08 11.71 15.92
C THR A 27 -4.51 13.12 16.05
N SER A 28 -3.75 13.59 15.06
CA SER A 28 -3.05 14.88 15.11
C SER A 28 -3.75 15.99 14.30
N GLY A 29 -4.69 15.65 13.42
CA GLY A 29 -5.41 16.61 12.60
C GLY A 29 -6.56 17.31 13.34
N THR A 30 -6.70 18.61 13.14
CA THR A 30 -7.84 19.42 13.65
C THR A 30 -8.82 19.76 12.52
N GLY A 31 -10.13 19.81 12.83
CA GLY A 31 -11.17 20.06 11.82
C GLY A 31 -11.37 18.93 10.81
N ALA A 32 -12.09 19.23 9.71
CA ALA A 32 -12.48 18.27 8.68
C ALA A 32 -11.31 17.78 7.79
N ILE A 33 -10.21 18.54 7.74
CA ILE A 33 -9.01 18.22 6.95
C ILE A 33 -8.41 16.85 7.36
N ARG A 34 -8.60 16.44 8.61
CA ARG A 34 -8.13 15.14 9.13
C ARG A 34 -8.72 13.96 8.35
N PHE A 35 -10.00 14.04 7.96
CA PHE A 35 -10.69 12.98 7.24
C PHE A 35 -10.25 12.94 5.78
N VAL A 36 -9.93 14.09 5.20
CA VAL A 36 -9.37 14.18 3.85
C VAL A 36 -8.00 13.52 3.80
N TRP A 37 -7.11 13.86 4.73
CA TRP A 37 -5.78 13.27 4.81
C TRP A 37 -5.80 11.78 5.16
N ALA A 38 -6.63 11.38 6.12
CA ALA A 38 -6.81 9.97 6.45
C ALA A 38 -7.38 9.16 5.28
N GLY A 39 -8.36 9.73 4.56
CA GLY A 39 -8.96 9.13 3.38
C GLY A 39 -7.96 9.00 2.22
N LEU A 40 -7.17 10.04 1.94
CA LEU A 40 -6.11 10.00 0.93
C LEU A 40 -5.03 8.96 1.26
N ALA A 41 -4.59 8.89 2.51
CA ALA A 41 -3.60 7.92 2.95
C ALA A 41 -4.14 6.48 2.88
N ALA A 42 -5.40 6.27 3.25
CA ALA A 42 -6.07 4.97 3.09
C ALA A 42 -6.22 4.57 1.61
N ALA A 43 -6.63 5.50 0.74
CA ALA A 43 -6.73 5.27 -0.69
C ALA A 43 -5.37 4.93 -1.32
N ALA A 44 -4.31 5.63 -0.92
CA ALA A 44 -2.95 5.34 -1.35
C ALA A 44 -2.50 3.93 -0.92
N ALA A 45 -2.82 3.50 0.30
CA ALA A 45 -2.53 2.15 0.77
C ALA A 45 -3.21 1.08 -0.11
N VAL A 46 -4.50 1.26 -0.43
CA VAL A 46 -5.25 0.34 -1.30
C VAL A 46 -4.63 0.29 -2.71
N LEU A 47 -4.31 1.44 -3.30
CA LEU A 47 -3.67 1.51 -4.61
C LEU A 47 -2.30 0.83 -4.63
N LEU A 48 -1.50 0.97 -3.58
CA LEU A 48 -0.21 0.29 -3.41
C LEU A 48 -0.36 -1.23 -3.36
N VAL A 49 -1.39 -1.76 -2.68
CA VAL A 49 -1.68 -3.20 -2.65
C VAL A 49 -2.10 -3.70 -4.04
N ILE A 50 -2.98 -2.97 -4.74
CA ILE A 50 -3.40 -3.33 -6.09
C ILE A 50 -2.21 -3.30 -7.06
N TYR A 51 -1.38 -2.26 -6.99
CA TYR A 51 -0.16 -2.13 -7.77
C TYR A 51 0.81 -3.30 -7.49
N GLY A 52 1.03 -3.63 -6.22
CA GLY A 52 1.86 -4.77 -5.81
C GLY A 52 1.34 -6.09 -6.40
N ARG A 53 0.03 -6.34 -6.34
CA ARG A 53 -0.60 -7.51 -6.96
C ARG A 53 -0.44 -7.52 -8.49
N ALA A 54 -0.74 -6.41 -9.15
CA ALA A 54 -0.62 -6.30 -10.61
C ALA A 54 0.83 -6.51 -11.07
N PHE A 55 1.79 -5.98 -10.33
CA PHE A 55 3.21 -6.22 -10.58
C PHE A 55 3.56 -7.69 -10.42
N LEU A 56 3.19 -8.32 -9.28
CA LEU A 56 3.41 -9.75 -9.04
C LEU A 56 2.82 -10.62 -10.15
N ASN A 57 1.63 -10.29 -10.67
CA ASN A 57 1.02 -11.00 -11.80
C ASN A 57 1.82 -10.82 -13.11
N LYS A 58 2.41 -9.65 -13.35
CA LYS A 58 3.24 -9.38 -14.53
C LYS A 58 4.59 -10.11 -14.49
N ILE A 59 5.21 -10.20 -13.32
CA ILE A 59 6.49 -10.92 -13.14
C ILE A 59 6.31 -12.43 -12.89
N MET A 60 5.09 -12.91 -12.61
CA MET A 60 4.77 -14.33 -12.47
C MET A 60 3.42 -14.70 -13.10
N PRO A 61 3.36 -14.86 -14.43
CA PRO A 61 2.14 -15.29 -15.11
C PRO A 61 1.61 -16.66 -14.65
N GLY A 62 2.48 -17.52 -14.09
CA GLY A 62 2.15 -18.90 -13.69
C GLY A 62 1.87 -19.13 -12.20
N ALA A 63 2.10 -18.16 -11.31
CA ALA A 63 1.86 -18.35 -9.87
C ALA A 63 0.37 -18.27 -9.47
N GLN A 64 -0.49 -17.85 -10.41
CA GLN A 64 -1.92 -17.63 -10.18
C GLN A 64 -2.80 -18.85 -10.54
N ASN A 65 -2.24 -19.88 -11.18
CA ASN A 65 -2.96 -21.11 -11.57
C ASN A 65 -2.80 -22.27 -10.56
N GLY A 66 -2.26 -21.99 -9.38
CA GLY A 66 -2.18 -22.94 -8.27
C GLY A 66 -3.31 -22.74 -7.27
N ILE A 67 -4.55 -22.98 -7.72
CA ILE A 67 -5.64 -23.43 -6.85
C ILE A 67 -5.88 -24.89 -7.23
#